data_AF-A0A9E3SDR0-F1
#
_entry.id   AF-A0A9E3SDR0-F1
#
_cell.length_a   1.000
_cell.length_b   1.000
_cell.length_c   1.000
_cell.angle_alpha   90.00
_cell.angle_beta   90.00
_cell.angle_gamma   90.00
#
_symmetry.space_group_name_H-M   'P 1'
#
loop_
_entity.id
_entity.type
_entity.pdbx_description
1 polymer ?
#
loop_
_entity_poly.entity_id
_entity_poly.type
_entity_poly.pdbx_seq_one_letter_code
_entity_poly.pdbx_strand_id
1 'polypeptide(L)'
;PYHQLDVRVDKKYFFEKWSLMVYVDIQNLYNFKAELQDNIVREKDGDGNIITVDNNTKYLLRGIENTSGTVLPTLGIMVEF
;
A
#
# COMPACT_ATOMS: atom_id res chain seq x y z
N PRO A 1 -4.56 4.46 -15.96
CA PRO A 1 -3.55 5.54 -15.98
C PRO A 1 -3.00 5.74 -14.56
N TYR A 2 -1.68 5.83 -14.41
CA TYR A 2 -1.04 6.00 -13.11
C TYR A 2 -1.11 7.47 -12.67
N HIS A 3 -1.61 7.71 -11.45
CA HIS A 3 -1.63 9.04 -10.86
C HIS A 3 -1.16 8.96 -9.41
N GLN A 4 -0.13 9.72 -9.09
CA GLN A 4 0.37 9.86 -7.73
C GLN A 4 0.51 11.34 -7.42
N LEU A 5 0.06 11.72 -6.23
CA LEU A 5 0.29 13.03 -5.65
C LEU A 5 0.90 12.82 -4.27
N ASP A 6 2.04 13.47 -4.04
CA ASP A 6 2.69 13.51 -2.73
C ASP A 6 2.63 14.96 -2.21
N VAL A 7 2.32 15.13 -0.93
CA VAL A 7 2.18 16.45 -0.30
C VAL A 7 3.03 16.51 0.95
N ARG A 8 3.79 17.60 1.08
CA ARG A 8 4.63 17.86 2.25
C ARG A 8 4.45 19.29 2.74
N VAL A 9 4.39 19.43 4.06
CA VAL A 9 4.39 20.72 4.74
C VAL A 9 5.53 20.71 5.77
N ASP A 10 6.43 21.67 5.65
CA ASP A 10 7.52 21.89 6.60
C ASP A 10 7.32 23.18 7.40
N LYS A 11 7.85 23.18 8.63
CA LYS A 11 7.92 24.34 9.49
C LYS A 11 9.27 24.40 10.17
N LYS A 12 10.00 25.48 9.92
CA LYS A 12 11.24 25.82 10.60
C LYS A 12 11.01 26.83 11.73
N TYR A 13 11.67 26.61 12.85
CA TYR A 13 11.76 27.49 14.00
C TYR A 13 13.24 27.79 14.24
N PHE A 14 13.57 29.08 14.34
CA PHE A 14 14.93 29.54 14.57
C PHE A 14 15.04 30.05 16.00
N PHE A 15 16.05 29.56 16.72
CA PHE A 15 16.42 30.02 18.06
C PHE A 15 17.84 30.60 18.00
N GLU A 16 18.26 31.30 19.06
CA GLU A 16 19.56 31.99 19.08
C GLU A 16 20.78 31.06 18.92
N LYS A 17 20.64 29.79 19.30
CA LYS A 17 21.75 28.81 19.35
C LYS A 17 21.46 27.51 18.60
N TRP A 18 20.29 27.37 18.00
CA TRP A 18 19.87 26.14 17.33
C TRP A 18 18.64 26.39 16.47
N SER A 19 18.31 25.46 15.58
CA SER A 19 17.06 25.47 14.81
C SER A 19 16.32 24.13 14.88
N LEU A 20 15.01 24.21 14.79
CA LEU A 20 14.10 23.06 14.75
C LEU A 20 13.34 23.07 13.42
N MET A 21 13.35 21.96 12.70
CA MET A 21 12.45 21.73 11.58
C MET A 21 11.54 20.55 11.89
N VAL A 22 10.24 20.76 11.71
CA VAL A 22 9.24 19.71 11.78
C VAL A 22 8.57 19.63 10.41
N TYR A 23 8.32 18.42 9.91
CA TYR A 23 7.56 18.25 8.67
C TYR A 23 6.57 17.10 8.78
N VAL A 24 5.47 17.26 8.06
CA VAL A 24 4.50 16.19 7.78
C VAL A 24 4.51 15.94 6.28
N ASP A 25 4.61 14.68 5.91
CA ASP A 25 4.67 14.21 4.52
C ASP A 25 3.60 13.12 4.33
N ILE A 26 2.85 13.20 3.23
CA ILE A 26 1.84 12.21 2.85
C ILE A 26 2.12 11.80 1.40
N GLN A 27 2.54 10.56 1.21
CA GLN A 27 2.73 9.97 -0.11
C GLN A 27 1.47 9.27 -0.59
N ASN A 28 1.26 9.30 -1.90
CA ASN A 28 0.12 8.72 -2.59
C ASN A 28 -1.22 9.22 -2.01
N LEU A 29 -1.39 10.54 -1.92
CA LEU A 29 -2.58 11.19 -1.38
C LEU A 29 -3.87 10.76 -2.10
N TYR A 30 -3.80 10.46 -3.40
CA TYR A 30 -4.91 9.94 -4.18
C TYR A 30 -5.25 8.47 -3.89
N ASN A 31 -4.48 7.80 -3.02
CA ASN A 31 -4.61 6.39 -2.67
C ASN A 31 -4.73 5.49 -3.92
N PHE A 32 -3.93 5.80 -4.95
CA PHE A 32 -3.91 5.00 -6.16
C PHE A 32 -3.47 3.58 -5.81
N LYS A 33 -4.20 2.60 -6.35
CA LYS A 33 -3.90 1.18 -6.27
C LYS A 33 -3.62 0.66 -7.67
N ALA A 34 -2.41 0.16 -7.88
CA ALA A 34 -2.07 -0.55 -9.11
C ALA A 34 -2.72 -1.95 -9.07
N GLU A 35 -3.48 -2.28 -10.10
CA GLU A 35 -3.91 -3.65 -10.35
C GLU A 35 -2.71 -4.46 -10.87
N LEU A 36 -2.35 -5.50 -10.13
CA LEU A 36 -1.34 -6.48 -10.52
C LEU A 36 -2.04 -7.73 -11.05
N GLN A 37 -1.26 -8.70 -11.51
CA GLN A 37 -1.79 -10.00 -11.86
C GLN A 37 -2.41 -10.67 -10.63
N ASP A 38 -3.64 -11.15 -10.78
CA ASP A 38 -4.37 -11.90 -9.76
C ASP A 38 -3.54 -13.06 -9.20
N ASN A 39 -3.64 -13.25 -7.89
CA ASN A 39 -3.10 -14.42 -7.23
C ASN A 39 -4.02 -15.60 -7.50
N ILE A 40 -3.52 -16.60 -8.22
CA ILE A 40 -4.30 -17.79 -8.55
C ILE A 40 -4.23 -18.78 -7.40
N VAL A 41 -5.40 -19.16 -6.87
CA VAL A 41 -5.52 -20.15 -5.81
C VAL A 41 -6.52 -21.24 -6.19
N ARG A 42 -6.41 -22.38 -5.49
CA ARG A 42 -7.38 -23.47 -5.59
C ARG A 42 -8.65 -23.08 -4.84
N GLU A 43 -9.80 -23.24 -5.49
CA GLU A 43 -11.09 -22.95 -4.87
C GLU A 43 -11.38 -23.97 -3.76
N LYS A 44 -12.01 -23.49 -2.69
CA LYS A 44 -12.41 -24.31 -1.55
C LYS A 44 -13.93 -24.25 -1.36
N ASP A 45 -14.53 -25.36 -0.94
CA ASP A 45 -15.93 -25.41 -0.54
C ASP A 45 -16.16 -24.81 0.87
N GLY A 46 -17.41 -24.81 1.33
CA GLY A 46 -17.79 -24.30 2.65
C GLY A 46 -17.16 -25.05 3.83
N ASP A 47 -16.64 -26.25 3.60
CA ASP A 47 -15.96 -27.08 4.59
C ASP A 47 -14.42 -26.97 4.48
N GLY A 48 -13.92 -26.17 3.53
CA GLY A 48 -12.49 -25.91 3.32
C GLY A 48 -11.77 -26.94 2.44
N ASN A 49 -12.47 -27.88 1.83
CA ASN A 49 -11.90 -28.87 0.91
C ASN A 49 -11.68 -28.28 -0.48
N ILE A 50 -10.63 -28.73 -1.18
CA ILE A 50 -10.32 -28.25 -2.53
C ILE A 50 -11.34 -28.81 -3.52
N ILE A 51 -11.91 -27.92 -4.34
CA ILE A 51 -12.86 -28.31 -5.40
C ILE A 51 -12.09 -28.80 -6.64
N THR A 52 -12.46 -29.96 -7.14
CA THR A 52 -11.95 -30.52 -8.40
C THR A 52 -13.05 -30.67 -9.44
N VAL A 53 -12.70 -30.49 -10.71
CA VAL A 53 -13.56 -30.64 -11.88
C VAL A 53 -13.03 -31.75 -12.79
N ASP A 54 -13.82 -32.14 -13.80
CA ASP A 54 -13.43 -33.15 -14.80
C ASP A 54 -13.07 -34.50 -14.16
N ASN A 55 -14.03 -35.10 -13.43
CA ASN A 55 -13.86 -36.36 -12.70
C ASN A 55 -12.60 -36.40 -11.80
N ASN A 56 -12.37 -35.33 -11.03
CA ASN A 56 -11.24 -35.17 -10.11
C ASN A 56 -9.86 -35.08 -10.77
N THR A 57 -9.78 -34.82 -12.08
CA THR A 57 -8.50 -34.70 -12.78
C THR A 57 -7.96 -33.27 -12.80
N LYS A 58 -8.80 -32.26 -12.55
CA LYS A 58 -8.43 -30.83 -12.59
C LYS A 58 -8.90 -30.09 -11.34
N TYR A 59 -8.16 -29.05 -10.96
CA TYR A 59 -8.55 -28.16 -9.87
C TYR A 59 -9.38 -26.99 -10.39
N LEU A 60 -10.41 -26.60 -9.64
CA LEU A 60 -11.06 -25.32 -9.87
C LEU A 60 -10.17 -24.21 -9.31
N LEU A 61 -9.87 -23.22 -10.14
CA LEU A 61 -9.01 -22.09 -9.78
C LEU A 61 -9.85 -20.82 -9.65
N ARG A 62 -9.47 -19.97 -8.70
CA ARG A 62 -10.02 -18.62 -8.52
C ARG A 62 -8.88 -17.61 -8.47
N GLY A 63 -9.07 -16.50 -9.19
CA GLY A 63 -8.22 -15.31 -9.06
C GLY A 63 -8.60 -14.51 -7.82
N ILE A 64 -7.61 -14.16 -7.02
CA ILE A 64 -7.75 -13.17 -5.95
C ILE A 64 -7.11 -11.89 -6.46
N GLU A 65 -7.89 -10.81 -6.47
CA GLU A 65 -7.42 -9.49 -6.86
C GLU A 65 -6.14 -9.13 -6.10
N ASN A 66 -5.12 -8.75 -6.86
CA ASN A 66 -3.83 -8.38 -6.33
C ASN A 66 -3.62 -6.90 -6.60
N THR A 67 -3.80 -6.06 -5.58
CA THR A 67 -3.59 -4.62 -5.71
C THR A 67 -2.39 -4.17 -4.89
N SER A 68 -1.65 -3.18 -5.41
CA SER A 68 -0.49 -2.62 -4.74
C SER A 68 -0.57 -1.10 -4.66
N GLY A 69 -0.19 -0.56 -3.51
CA GLY A 69 -0.22 0.87 -3.22
C GLY A 69 -0.84 1.14 -1.86
N THR A 70 -0.33 2.13 -1.14
CA THR A 70 -0.89 2.60 0.12
C THR A 70 -0.67 4.10 0.26
N VAL A 71 -1.50 4.77 1.05
CA VAL A 71 -1.18 6.11 1.55
C VAL A 71 -0.12 5.95 2.64
N LEU A 72 0.94 6.76 2.59
CA LEU A 72 2.04 6.67 3.54
C LEU A 72 2.23 8.01 4.27
N PRO A 73 1.75 8.15 5.51
CA PRO A 73 1.99 9.34 6.32
C PRO A 73 3.34 9.24 7.04
N THR A 74 4.09 10.35 7.06
CA THR A 74 5.38 10.47 7.76
C THR A 74 5.41 11.76 8.57
N LEU A 75 5.90 11.68 9.82
CA LEU A 75 6.25 12.83 10.65
C LEU A 75 7.77 12.81 10.86
N GLY A 76 8.43 13.93 10.57
CA GLY A 76 9.86 14.05 10.81
C GLY A 76 10.24 15.31 11.58
N ILE A 77 11.36 15.21 12.28
CA ILE A 77 11.94 16.25 13.13
C ILE A 77 13.43 16.32 12.83
N MET A 78 13.97 17.52 12.72
CA MET A 78 15.40 17.78 12.54
C MET A 78 15.83 18.92 13.49
N VAL A 79 16.94 18.71 14.17
CA VAL A 79 17.55 19.68 15.09
C VAL A 79 18.96 19.99 14.61
N GLU A 80 19.27 21.27 14.48
CA GLU A 80 20.59 21.77 14.06
C GLU A 80 21.13 22.71 15.15
N PHE A 81 22.41 22.56 15.54
CA PHE A 81 23.06 23.28 16.64
C PHE A 81 24.14 24.25 16.14
#